data_AF-A0A959R7T2-F1
#
_entry.id   AF-A0A959R7T2-F1
#
_cell.length_a   1.000
_cell.length_b   1.000
_cell.length_c   1.000
_cell.angle_alpha   90.00
_cell.angle_beta   90.00
_cell.angle_gamma   90.00
#
_symmetry.space_group_name_H-M   'P 1'
#
loop_
_entity.id
_entity.type
_entity.pdbx_description
1 polymer ?
#
loop_
_entity_poly.entity_id
_entity_poly.type
_entity_poly.pdbx_seq_one_letter_code
_entity_poly.pdbx_strand_id
1 'polypeptide(L)'
;MTDSVIQYSIIGLYFALILIKGLRHSKDINTSDDFLVAGRNIGWFTLLCTMGATIVGGGYSIGAIGKTYELGIAMVIISAGGYLQLVFSGLFVAPKFREANLYTVAGYFGHRFDERSRFLSFILSLIFSIGVLGAQMVAFGKIITTMIPELPYFWGVAIGAILVITYSTAGGLLAVIKTDFYQFLILIAGFTLTVILCIPELSSQPEPLTKLIPSDFFTLEGGKGWGFMISMFFAFLLGETFAPGYATRFCVGKDIHQTKKGIAGSGFFLMLFFPAVIFLIALYARLSFPNIDPEMALPSTIIRLNNPIVGGIIIAALMSAVMSSADSILNSATAIFTKDLWEHYLVKRTSDRTEGLRIARWSSILLGLAGLVLALVIPDVIDLLLLTYNLWAPGIILPVIVGVFTKLRSKRQNILIFGTMVSSMVATILFMLTPYAEDFQASVFGVAASIVIYGMLYVALPKASHNQP
;
A
#
# COMPACT_ATOMS: atom_id res chain seq x y z
N MET A 1 -35.70 -1.32 15.50
CA MET A 1 -34.81 -1.87 14.45
C MET A 1 -33.88 -2.85 15.15
N THR A 2 -33.68 -4.06 14.63
CA THR A 2 -32.67 -4.96 15.20
C THR A 2 -31.28 -4.33 15.05
N ASP A 3 -30.36 -4.62 15.97
CA ASP A 3 -29.01 -4.06 16.00
C ASP A 3 -28.27 -4.24 14.66
N SER A 4 -28.50 -5.37 13.99
CA SER A 4 -27.97 -5.69 12.66
C SER A 4 -28.50 -4.76 11.57
N VAL A 5 -29.77 -4.36 11.62
CA VAL A 5 -30.37 -3.45 10.62
C VAL A 5 -29.74 -2.06 10.72
N ILE A 6 -29.43 -1.58 11.93
CA ILE A 6 -28.74 -0.29 12.12
C ILE A 6 -27.33 -0.37 11.54
N GLN A 7 -26.57 -1.43 11.83
CA GLN A 7 -25.23 -1.64 11.30
C GLN A 7 -25.23 -1.67 9.76
N TYR A 8 -26.07 -2.50 9.15
CA TYR A 8 -26.16 -2.60 7.69
C TYR A 8 -26.65 -1.30 7.04
N SER A 9 -27.52 -0.53 7.72
CA SER A 9 -27.95 0.78 7.23
C SER A 9 -26.79 1.78 7.20
N ILE A 10 -25.96 1.83 8.24
CA ILE A 10 -24.78 2.71 8.30
C ILE A 10 -23.80 2.36 7.18
N ILE A 11 -23.58 1.07 6.96
CA ILE A 11 -22.69 0.57 5.91
C ILE A 11 -23.26 0.87 4.51
N GLY A 12 -24.56 0.66 4.31
CA GLY A 12 -25.25 1.03 3.08
C GLY A 12 -25.16 2.53 2.80
N LEU A 13 -25.33 3.38 3.82
CA LEU A 13 -25.15 4.83 3.72
C LEU A 13 -23.71 5.21 3.39
N TYR A 14 -22.74 4.52 3.99
CA TYR A 14 -21.33 4.68 3.67
C TYR A 14 -21.04 4.36 2.20
N PHE A 15 -21.46 3.18 1.71
CA PHE A 15 -21.28 2.79 0.31
C PHE A 15 -21.97 3.77 -0.64
N ALA A 16 -23.21 4.19 -0.30
CA ALA A 16 -23.92 5.20 -1.08
C ALA A 16 -23.16 6.53 -1.12
N LEU A 17 -22.58 6.98 0.01
CA LEU A 17 -21.79 8.21 0.07
C LEU A 17 -20.57 8.11 -0.85
N ILE A 18 -19.81 7.02 -0.78
CA ILE A 18 -18.61 6.82 -1.60
C ILE A 18 -18.97 6.70 -3.08
N LEU A 19 -19.97 5.89 -3.43
CA LEU A 19 -20.42 5.74 -4.82
C LEU A 19 -20.94 7.06 -5.40
N ILE A 20 -21.80 7.78 -4.67
CA ILE A 20 -22.33 9.06 -5.13
C ILE A 20 -21.21 10.09 -5.29
N LYS A 21 -20.28 10.17 -4.33
CA LYS A 21 -19.16 11.11 -4.42
C LYS A 21 -18.20 10.72 -5.55
N GLY A 22 -17.88 9.44 -5.73
CA GLY A 22 -17.04 8.96 -6.81
C GLY A 22 -17.65 9.25 -8.19
N LEU A 23 -18.91 8.88 -8.39
CA LEU A 23 -19.63 9.07 -9.67
C LEU A 23 -19.99 10.54 -9.96
N ARG A 24 -20.15 11.40 -8.94
CA ARG A 24 -20.34 12.83 -9.20
C ARG A 24 -19.06 13.46 -9.73
N HIS A 25 -17.91 13.10 -9.15
CA HIS A 25 -16.62 13.65 -9.58
C HIS A 25 -16.11 13.04 -10.87
N SER A 26 -16.66 11.91 -11.34
CA SER A 26 -16.35 11.42 -12.69
C SER A 26 -16.80 12.37 -13.80
N LYS A 27 -17.75 13.28 -13.52
CA LYS A 27 -18.16 14.35 -14.43
C LYS A 27 -17.13 15.47 -14.55
N ASP A 28 -16.19 15.57 -13.60
CA ASP A 28 -15.14 16.58 -13.61
C ASP A 28 -13.94 16.15 -14.49
N ILE A 29 -13.93 14.90 -14.98
CA ILE A 29 -12.83 14.33 -15.76
C ILE A 29 -13.00 14.68 -17.22
N ASN A 30 -12.26 15.70 -17.68
CA ASN A 30 -12.30 16.14 -19.06
C ASN A 30 -11.04 15.78 -19.84
N THR A 31 -9.93 15.51 -19.14
CA THR A 31 -8.63 15.21 -19.73
C THR A 31 -7.97 13.97 -19.12
N SER A 32 -6.96 13.42 -19.80
CA SER A 32 -6.11 12.34 -19.26
C SER A 32 -5.31 12.79 -18.03
N ASP A 33 -4.95 14.08 -17.94
CA ASP A 33 -4.29 14.65 -16.76
C ASP A 33 -5.22 14.67 -15.55
N ASP A 34 -6.52 14.97 -15.74
CA ASP A 34 -7.51 14.86 -14.67
C ASP A 34 -7.66 13.41 -14.20
N PHE A 35 -7.68 12.46 -15.15
CA PHE A 35 -7.84 11.04 -14.84
C PHE A 35 -6.61 10.44 -14.13
N LEU A 36 -5.39 10.79 -14.57
CA LEU A 36 -4.15 10.11 -14.13
C LEU A 36 -3.35 10.86 -13.07
N VAL A 37 -3.42 12.19 -13.02
CA VAL A 37 -2.64 13.03 -12.08
C VAL A 37 -3.49 14.09 -11.37
N ALA A 38 -4.81 13.97 -11.43
CA ALA A 38 -5.76 14.85 -10.74
C ALA A 38 -5.52 16.35 -11.02
N GLY A 39 -5.10 16.70 -12.24
CA GLY A 39 -4.85 18.09 -12.64
C GLY A 39 -3.71 18.79 -11.88
N ARG A 40 -2.91 18.05 -11.09
CA ARG A 40 -1.73 18.55 -10.35
C ARG A 40 -1.97 19.78 -9.46
N ASN A 41 -3.15 19.91 -8.87
CA ASN A 41 -3.53 21.09 -8.07
C ASN A 41 -3.99 20.72 -6.65
N ILE A 42 -3.48 19.61 -6.10
CA ILE A 42 -3.90 19.12 -4.79
C ILE A 42 -3.09 19.79 -3.67
N GLY A 43 -3.80 20.31 -2.65
CA GLY A 43 -3.18 20.93 -1.48
C GLY A 43 -2.62 19.91 -0.47
N TRP A 44 -1.74 20.37 0.42
CA TRP A 44 -1.02 19.51 1.37
C TRP A 44 -1.96 18.66 2.26
N PHE A 45 -3.09 19.22 2.70
CA PHE A 45 -3.98 18.51 3.63
C PHE A 45 -4.72 17.37 2.93
N THR A 46 -5.21 17.59 1.72
CA THR A 46 -5.83 16.53 0.91
C THR A 46 -4.81 15.46 0.54
N LEU A 47 -3.56 15.85 0.23
CA LEU A 47 -2.45 14.91 0.05
C LEU A 47 -2.17 14.07 1.29
N LEU A 48 -2.23 14.66 2.48
CA LEU A 48 -2.07 13.95 3.74
C LEU A 48 -3.15 12.88 3.91
N CYS A 49 -4.42 13.25 3.69
CA CYS A 49 -5.55 12.34 3.82
C CYS A 49 -5.49 11.19 2.81
N THR A 50 -5.23 11.48 1.53
CA THR A 50 -5.15 10.44 0.48
C THR A 50 -4.00 9.48 0.70
N MET A 51 -2.82 9.98 1.08
CA MET A 51 -1.68 9.13 1.42
C MET A 51 -1.96 8.28 2.66
N GLY A 52 -2.64 8.85 3.65
CA GLY A 52 -2.96 8.15 4.89
C GLY A 52 -4.02 7.07 4.70
N ALA A 53 -5.04 7.34 3.88
CA ALA A 53 -6.05 6.35 3.51
C ALA A 53 -5.40 5.20 2.73
N THR A 54 -4.53 5.53 1.76
CA THR A 54 -3.87 4.54 0.88
C THR A 54 -2.89 3.63 1.62
N ILE A 55 -2.15 4.11 2.62
CA ILE A 55 -1.18 3.27 3.33
C ILE A 55 -1.84 2.35 4.35
N VAL A 56 -2.91 2.79 5.02
CA VAL A 56 -3.50 1.97 6.08
C VAL A 56 -4.05 0.67 5.50
N GLY A 57 -4.91 0.73 4.48
CA GLY A 57 -5.35 -0.44 3.73
C GLY A 57 -5.81 -1.63 4.56
N GLY A 58 -5.90 -2.79 3.91
CA GLY A 58 -6.02 -4.11 4.54
C GLY A 58 -4.73 -4.56 5.20
N GLY A 59 -3.57 -4.10 4.70
CA GLY A 59 -2.26 -4.45 5.22
C GLY A 59 -2.04 -4.01 6.67
N TYR A 60 -2.38 -2.77 7.03
CA TYR A 60 -2.23 -2.26 8.40
C TYR A 60 -3.49 -2.38 9.25
N SER A 61 -4.67 -2.49 8.64
CA SER A 61 -5.90 -2.75 9.40
C SER A 61 -6.03 -4.23 9.79
N ILE A 62 -6.15 -5.14 8.82
CA ILE A 62 -6.36 -6.56 9.11
C ILE A 62 -5.02 -7.25 9.36
N GLY A 63 -4.09 -7.11 8.42
CA GLY A 63 -2.81 -7.83 8.45
C GLY A 63 -1.98 -7.47 9.68
N ALA A 64 -1.70 -6.18 9.90
CA ALA A 64 -0.86 -5.75 11.01
C ALA A 64 -1.53 -5.96 12.38
N ILE A 65 -2.84 -5.72 12.52
CA ILE A 65 -3.54 -6.03 13.78
C ILE A 65 -3.52 -7.53 14.06
N GLY A 66 -3.74 -8.36 13.04
CA GLY A 66 -3.63 -9.81 13.18
C GLY A 66 -2.22 -10.27 13.52
N LYS A 67 -1.20 -9.74 12.86
CA LYS A 67 0.20 -10.05 13.21
C LYS A 67 0.61 -9.48 14.57
N THR A 68 0.03 -8.39 15.03
CA THR A 68 0.21 -7.91 16.41
C THR A 68 -0.52 -8.80 17.40
N TYR A 69 -1.64 -9.44 17.05
CA TYR A 69 -2.25 -10.47 17.90
C TYR A 69 -1.30 -11.66 18.14
N GLU A 70 -0.47 -12.00 17.16
CA GLU A 70 0.56 -13.06 17.28
C GLU A 70 1.85 -12.59 17.96
N LEU A 71 2.43 -11.49 17.47
CA LEU A 71 3.80 -11.04 17.78
C LEU A 71 3.85 -9.88 18.78
N GLY A 72 2.69 -9.32 19.14
CA GLY A 72 2.59 -8.20 20.07
C GLY A 72 3.39 -6.97 19.64
N ILE A 73 4.19 -6.41 20.57
CA ILE A 73 4.93 -5.17 20.37
C ILE A 73 5.87 -5.23 19.15
N ALA A 74 6.45 -6.40 18.85
CA ALA A 74 7.33 -6.57 17.70
C ALA A 74 6.67 -6.13 16.39
N MET A 75 5.41 -6.52 16.15
CA MET A 75 4.71 -6.14 14.92
C MET A 75 4.35 -4.65 14.87
N VAL A 76 4.16 -4.01 16.02
CA VAL A 76 3.94 -2.56 16.09
C VAL A 76 5.19 -1.81 15.61
N ILE A 77 6.37 -2.28 16.02
CA ILE A 77 7.65 -1.72 15.58
C ILE A 77 7.86 -2.01 14.09
N ILE A 78 7.65 -3.25 13.64
CA ILE A 78 7.75 -3.65 12.23
C ILE A 78 6.87 -2.76 11.34
N SER A 79 5.61 -2.56 11.74
CA SER A 79 4.64 -1.75 11.01
C SER A 79 5.07 -0.29 10.90
N ALA A 80 5.78 0.25 11.89
CA ALA A 80 6.27 1.63 11.86
C ALA A 80 7.20 1.91 10.66
N GLY A 81 7.81 0.86 10.07
CA GLY A 81 8.59 0.95 8.84
C GLY A 81 7.83 1.62 7.68
N GLY A 82 6.56 1.28 7.46
CA GLY A 82 5.79 1.90 6.36
C GLY A 82 5.43 3.36 6.61
N TYR A 83 5.19 3.76 7.86
CA TYR A 83 4.98 5.18 8.16
C TYR A 83 6.27 5.97 7.98
N LEU A 84 7.40 5.39 8.38
CA LEU A 84 8.72 5.99 8.20
C LEU A 84 9.08 6.17 6.73
N GLN A 85 8.75 5.22 5.84
CA GLN A 85 9.01 5.42 4.41
C GLN A 85 8.19 6.55 3.82
N LEU A 86 6.97 6.83 4.30
CA LEU A 86 6.21 8.00 3.84
C LEU A 86 6.89 9.31 4.22
N VAL A 87 7.46 9.38 5.43
CA VAL A 87 8.26 10.55 5.84
C VAL A 87 9.46 10.73 4.92
N PHE A 88 10.22 9.65 4.69
CA PHE A 88 11.41 9.69 3.83
C PHE A 88 11.07 10.03 2.37
N SER A 89 10.11 9.33 1.78
CA SER A 89 9.70 9.52 0.39
C SER A 89 9.12 10.92 0.18
N GLY A 90 8.31 11.42 1.12
CA GLY A 90 7.77 12.77 1.09
C GLY A 90 8.83 13.87 1.11
N LEU A 91 9.86 13.73 1.95
CA LEU A 91 10.90 14.74 2.09
C LEU A 91 11.91 14.76 0.93
N PHE A 92 12.32 13.58 0.44
CA PHE A 92 13.46 13.44 -0.45
C PHE A 92 13.09 13.04 -1.89
N VAL A 93 12.10 12.18 -2.07
CA VAL A 93 11.81 11.55 -3.38
C VAL A 93 10.65 12.22 -4.11
N ALA A 94 9.54 12.44 -3.42
CA ALA A 94 8.36 13.12 -3.97
C ALA A 94 8.65 14.47 -4.65
N PRO A 95 9.57 15.33 -4.13
CA PRO A 95 9.96 16.57 -4.80
C PRO A 95 10.52 16.36 -6.21
N LYS A 96 11.32 15.30 -6.41
CA LYS A 96 11.95 14.99 -7.69
C LYS A 96 10.94 14.46 -8.70
N PHE A 97 10.00 13.65 -8.24
CA PHE A 97 8.87 13.19 -9.04
C PHE A 97 7.95 14.35 -9.44
N ARG A 98 7.70 15.27 -8.51
CA ARG A 98 6.90 16.47 -8.79
C ARG A 98 7.56 17.41 -9.78
N GLU A 99 8.87 17.62 -9.66
CA GLU A 99 9.68 18.46 -10.56
C GLU A 99 9.73 17.90 -11.99
N ALA A 100 9.84 16.57 -12.13
CA ALA A 100 9.93 15.91 -13.43
C ALA A 100 8.61 15.86 -14.22
N ASN A 101 7.47 16.25 -13.62
CA ASN A 101 6.13 16.20 -14.24
C ASN A 101 5.78 14.84 -14.87
N LEU A 102 6.10 13.76 -14.16
CA LEU A 102 5.86 12.39 -14.61
C LEU A 102 4.52 11.84 -14.11
N TYR A 103 4.21 10.61 -14.50
CA TYR A 103 2.98 9.88 -14.14
C TYR A 103 3.26 8.64 -13.30
N THR A 104 4.36 7.93 -13.58
CA THR A 104 4.64 6.60 -13.05
C THR A 104 6.10 6.44 -12.62
N VAL A 105 6.38 5.42 -11.81
CA VAL A 105 7.76 5.05 -11.41
C VAL A 105 8.59 4.68 -12.64
N ALA A 106 8.03 3.89 -13.56
CA ALA A 106 8.72 3.52 -14.80
C ALA A 106 9.07 4.75 -15.65
N GLY A 107 8.15 5.72 -15.78
CA GLY A 107 8.43 7.00 -16.42
C GLY A 107 9.62 7.75 -15.79
N TYR A 108 9.77 7.67 -14.47
CA TYR A 108 10.94 8.23 -13.77
C TYR A 108 12.23 7.52 -14.15
N PHE A 109 12.23 6.19 -14.21
CA PHE A 109 13.40 5.41 -14.61
C PHE A 109 13.81 5.73 -16.05
N GLY A 110 12.86 5.89 -16.97
CA GLY A 110 13.14 6.31 -18.35
C GLY A 110 13.69 7.74 -18.45
N HIS A 111 13.14 8.68 -17.67
CA HIS A 111 13.63 10.06 -17.62
C HIS A 111 15.03 10.16 -16.98
N ARG A 112 15.29 9.38 -15.93
CA ARG A 112 16.49 9.48 -15.11
C ARG A 112 17.65 8.61 -15.62
N PHE A 113 17.35 7.45 -16.19
CA PHE A 113 18.33 6.46 -16.62
C PHE A 113 18.19 6.17 -18.11
N ASP A 114 17.57 5.04 -18.47
CA ASP A 114 17.37 4.58 -19.84
C ASP A 114 16.14 3.70 -20.01
N GLU A 115 15.90 3.33 -21.25
CA GLU A 115 14.75 2.54 -21.68
C GLU A 115 14.72 1.12 -21.07
N ARG A 116 15.89 0.53 -20.81
CA ARG A 116 15.99 -0.80 -20.19
C ARG A 116 15.51 -0.77 -18.75
N SER A 117 15.97 0.23 -18.00
CA SER A 117 15.57 0.46 -16.61
C SER A 117 14.09 0.82 -16.53
N ARG A 118 13.56 1.58 -17.50
CA ARG A 118 12.13 1.86 -17.64
C ARG A 118 11.31 0.58 -17.80
N PHE A 119 11.66 -0.26 -18.77
CA PHE A 119 10.92 -1.48 -19.07
C PHE A 119 10.84 -2.41 -17.85
N LEU A 120 11.97 -2.63 -17.17
CA LEU A 120 12.00 -3.47 -15.99
C LEU A 120 11.19 -2.87 -14.83
N SER A 121 11.31 -1.56 -14.59
CA SER A 121 10.51 -0.87 -13.57
C SER A 121 9.01 -0.94 -13.90
N PHE A 122 8.63 -0.88 -15.17
CA PHE A 122 7.24 -1.04 -15.62
C PHE A 122 6.68 -2.42 -15.23
N ILE A 123 7.39 -3.50 -15.56
CA ILE A 123 6.97 -4.88 -15.22
C ILE A 123 6.86 -5.05 -13.71
N LEU A 124 7.86 -4.61 -12.96
CA LEU A 124 7.87 -4.66 -11.50
C LEU A 124 6.70 -3.88 -10.88
N SER A 125 6.41 -2.69 -11.42
CA SER A 125 5.31 -1.85 -10.94
C SER A 125 3.95 -2.51 -11.17
N LEU A 126 3.74 -3.15 -12.33
CA LEU A 126 2.49 -3.88 -12.59
C LEU A 126 2.32 -5.07 -11.66
N ILE A 127 3.36 -5.91 -11.51
CA ILE A 127 3.31 -7.09 -10.63
C ILE A 127 3.01 -6.67 -9.19
N PHE A 128 3.72 -5.65 -8.70
CA PHE A 128 3.49 -5.09 -7.37
C PHE A 128 2.05 -4.60 -7.21
N SER A 129 1.55 -3.81 -8.17
CA SER A 129 0.19 -3.27 -8.09
C SER A 129 -0.88 -4.38 -8.08
N ILE A 130 -0.75 -5.41 -8.91
CA ILE A 130 -1.73 -6.50 -8.95
C ILE A 130 -1.71 -7.31 -7.64
N GLY A 131 -0.52 -7.58 -7.09
CA GLY A 131 -0.40 -8.32 -5.82
C GLY A 131 -0.93 -7.55 -4.62
N VAL A 132 -0.60 -6.25 -4.49
CA VAL A 132 -1.16 -5.41 -3.42
C VAL A 132 -2.67 -5.26 -3.57
N LEU A 133 -3.18 -5.11 -4.80
CA LEU A 133 -4.62 -5.08 -5.06
C LEU A 133 -5.29 -6.38 -4.60
N GLY A 134 -4.69 -7.53 -4.88
CA GLY A 134 -5.13 -8.83 -4.37
C GLY A 134 -5.20 -8.86 -2.85
N ALA A 135 -4.16 -8.37 -2.16
CA ALA A 135 -4.12 -8.30 -0.69
C ALA A 135 -5.27 -7.45 -0.13
N GLN A 136 -5.62 -6.33 -0.79
CA GLN A 136 -6.79 -5.54 -0.40
C GLN A 136 -8.10 -6.30 -0.60
N MET A 137 -8.24 -7.06 -1.69
CA MET A 137 -9.44 -7.86 -1.95
C MET A 137 -9.58 -9.01 -0.94
N VAL A 138 -8.48 -9.66 -0.53
CA VAL A 138 -8.46 -10.64 0.56
C VAL A 138 -8.99 -10.02 1.86
N ALA A 139 -8.45 -8.85 2.22
CA ALA A 139 -8.86 -8.13 3.41
C ALA A 139 -10.36 -7.77 3.37
N PHE A 140 -10.85 -7.27 2.24
CA PHE A 140 -12.27 -6.98 2.05
C PHE A 140 -13.14 -8.22 2.26
N GLY A 141 -12.76 -9.34 1.64
CA GLY A 141 -13.46 -10.61 1.76
C GLY A 141 -13.58 -11.07 3.21
N LYS A 142 -12.48 -11.02 3.97
CA LYS A 142 -12.46 -11.41 5.38
C LYS A 142 -13.38 -10.55 6.25
N ILE A 143 -13.45 -9.24 6.00
CA ILE A 143 -14.39 -8.37 6.73
C ILE A 143 -15.83 -8.79 6.42
N ILE A 144 -16.19 -8.96 5.15
CA ILE A 144 -17.56 -9.33 4.76
C ILE A 144 -17.97 -10.69 5.33
N THR A 145 -17.10 -11.70 5.26
CA THR A 145 -17.43 -13.02 5.81
C THR A 145 -17.49 -13.03 7.33
N THR A 146 -16.77 -12.14 8.02
CA THR A 146 -16.95 -12.00 9.47
C THR A 146 -18.31 -11.39 9.81
N MET A 147 -18.76 -10.44 8.98
CA MET A 147 -20.03 -9.74 9.17
C MET A 147 -21.26 -10.56 8.78
N ILE A 148 -21.12 -11.38 7.76
CA ILE A 148 -22.16 -12.26 7.23
C ILE A 148 -21.55 -13.66 7.16
N PRO A 149 -21.50 -14.39 8.29
CA PRO A 149 -20.85 -15.71 8.37
C PRO A 149 -21.42 -16.75 7.40
N GLU A 150 -22.68 -16.58 7.00
CA GLU A 150 -23.35 -17.45 6.02
C GLU A 150 -22.89 -17.21 4.57
N LEU A 151 -22.20 -16.09 4.29
CA LEU A 151 -21.74 -15.76 2.95
C LEU A 151 -20.40 -16.47 2.66
N PRO A 152 -20.30 -17.28 1.60
CA PRO A 152 -19.04 -17.89 1.21
C PRO A 152 -17.95 -16.85 0.92
N TYR A 153 -16.71 -17.17 1.30
CA TYR A 153 -15.54 -16.28 1.13
C TYR A 153 -15.39 -15.71 -0.28
N PHE A 154 -15.61 -16.55 -1.30
CA PHE A 154 -15.59 -16.13 -2.70
C PHE A 154 -16.49 -14.90 -2.97
N TRP A 155 -17.71 -14.90 -2.44
CA TRP A 155 -18.65 -13.80 -2.65
C TRP A 155 -18.24 -12.54 -1.88
N GLY A 156 -17.65 -12.69 -0.69
CA GLY A 156 -17.08 -11.56 0.05
C GLY A 156 -16.00 -10.84 -0.76
N VAL A 157 -15.06 -11.58 -1.33
CA VAL A 157 -13.98 -11.03 -2.17
C VAL A 157 -14.55 -10.45 -3.48
N ALA A 158 -15.45 -11.17 -4.14
CA ALA A 158 -16.03 -10.76 -5.43
C ALA A 158 -16.82 -9.45 -5.31
N ILE A 159 -17.60 -9.26 -4.24
CA ILE A 159 -18.32 -8.00 -4.00
C ILE A 159 -17.33 -6.83 -3.85
N GLY A 160 -16.26 -7.02 -3.07
CA GLY A 160 -15.21 -6.02 -2.92
C GLY A 160 -14.55 -5.64 -4.24
N ALA A 161 -14.20 -6.65 -5.04
CA ALA A 161 -13.63 -6.45 -6.37
C ALA A 161 -14.57 -5.68 -7.29
N ILE A 162 -15.85 -6.07 -7.37
CA ILE A 162 -16.86 -5.39 -8.20
C ILE A 162 -17.00 -3.92 -7.78
N LEU A 163 -17.07 -3.64 -6.49
CA LEU A 163 -17.20 -2.28 -5.98
C LEU A 163 -15.99 -1.42 -6.37
N VAL A 164 -14.78 -1.86 -6.00
CA VAL A 164 -13.53 -1.14 -6.30
C VAL A 164 -13.36 -0.91 -7.80
N ILE A 165 -13.58 -1.94 -8.62
CA ILE A 165 -13.46 -1.84 -10.08
C ILE A 165 -14.47 -0.83 -10.63
N THR A 166 -15.73 -0.87 -10.18
CA THR A 166 -16.80 -0.05 -10.76
C THR A 166 -16.55 1.45 -10.56
N TYR A 167 -16.33 1.90 -9.32
CA TYR A 167 -16.19 3.33 -9.07
C TYR A 167 -14.81 3.86 -9.44
N SER A 168 -13.75 3.05 -9.30
CA SER A 168 -12.39 3.47 -9.66
C SER A 168 -12.26 3.65 -11.18
N THR A 169 -12.80 2.70 -11.96
CA THR A 169 -12.84 2.79 -13.43
C THR A 169 -13.63 4.01 -13.93
N ALA A 170 -14.69 4.39 -13.21
CA ALA A 170 -15.50 5.55 -13.56
C ALA A 170 -14.80 6.89 -13.24
N GLY A 171 -14.14 6.98 -12.08
CA GLY A 171 -13.71 8.25 -11.47
C GLY A 171 -12.22 8.63 -11.59
N GLY A 172 -11.33 7.70 -11.94
CA GLY A 172 -9.89 7.98 -12.03
C GLY A 172 -9.28 8.52 -10.72
N LEU A 173 -8.03 8.98 -10.79
CA LEU A 173 -7.28 9.44 -9.61
C LEU A 173 -7.90 10.67 -8.94
N LEU A 174 -8.49 11.60 -9.71
CA LEU A 174 -9.14 12.80 -9.14
C LEU A 174 -10.33 12.43 -8.24
N ALA A 175 -11.19 11.51 -8.68
CA ALA A 175 -12.31 11.08 -7.84
C ALA A 175 -11.81 10.32 -6.62
N VAL A 176 -10.79 9.46 -6.78
CA VAL A 176 -10.18 8.72 -5.67
C VAL A 176 -9.62 9.63 -4.60
N ILE A 177 -8.83 10.65 -4.97
CA ILE A 177 -8.29 11.60 -3.98
C ILE A 177 -9.42 12.31 -3.20
N LYS A 178 -10.54 12.61 -3.87
CA LYS A 178 -11.70 13.25 -3.22
C LYS A 178 -12.45 12.29 -2.31
N THR A 179 -12.59 11.00 -2.67
CA THR A 179 -13.22 9.99 -1.79
C THR A 179 -12.32 9.64 -0.61
N ASP A 180 -11.00 9.55 -0.83
CA ASP A 180 -10.00 9.28 0.19
C ASP A 180 -10.04 10.30 1.32
N PHE A 181 -10.33 11.56 1.01
CA PHE A 181 -10.48 12.60 2.03
C PHE A 181 -11.55 12.21 3.07
N TYR A 182 -12.72 11.75 2.61
CA TYR A 182 -13.80 11.32 3.50
C TYR A 182 -13.48 9.98 4.16
N GLN A 183 -12.93 9.03 3.41
CA GLN A 183 -12.53 7.72 3.92
C GLN A 183 -11.48 7.84 5.03
N PHE A 184 -10.53 8.76 4.91
CA PHE A 184 -9.53 9.02 5.95
C PHE A 184 -10.16 9.53 7.24
N LEU A 185 -11.12 10.46 7.17
CA LEU A 185 -11.81 10.97 8.36
C LEU A 185 -12.63 9.87 9.05
N ILE A 186 -13.35 9.06 8.27
CA ILE A 186 -14.12 7.91 8.78
C ILE A 186 -13.17 6.89 9.42
N LEU A 187 -12.03 6.62 8.78
CA LEU A 187 -10.99 5.73 9.28
C LEU A 187 -10.47 6.17 10.65
N ILE A 188 -10.02 7.43 10.79
CA ILE A 188 -9.51 7.94 12.06
C ILE A 188 -10.59 7.92 13.14
N ALA A 189 -11.82 8.33 12.81
CA ALA A 189 -12.92 8.30 13.77
C ALA A 189 -13.25 6.87 14.23
N GLY A 190 -13.38 5.91 13.30
CA GLY A 190 -13.73 4.53 13.61
C GLY A 190 -12.67 3.81 14.44
N PHE A 191 -11.39 3.94 14.08
CA PHE A 191 -10.30 3.35 14.85
C PHE A 191 -10.13 3.98 16.23
N THR A 192 -10.24 5.31 16.34
CA THR A 192 -10.18 6.00 17.64
C THR A 192 -11.31 5.52 18.56
N LEU A 193 -12.52 5.43 18.01
CA LEU A 193 -13.70 4.97 18.75
C LEU A 193 -13.56 3.50 19.19
N THR A 194 -13.02 2.64 18.34
CA THR A 194 -12.72 1.23 18.69
C THR A 194 -11.79 1.16 19.89
N VAL A 195 -10.69 1.92 19.86
CA VAL A 195 -9.72 1.96 20.95
C VAL A 195 -10.37 2.45 22.25
N ILE A 196 -11.14 3.54 22.20
CA ILE A 196 -11.84 4.08 23.38
C ILE A 196 -12.76 3.03 24.01
N LEU A 197 -13.45 2.24 23.20
CA LEU A 197 -14.34 1.17 23.70
C LEU A 197 -13.60 -0.06 24.23
N CYS A 198 -12.37 -0.33 23.78
CA CYS A 198 -11.55 -1.42 24.30
C CYS A 198 -10.98 -1.10 25.69
N ILE A 199 -10.71 0.17 26.00
CA ILE A 199 -10.03 0.60 27.23
C ILE A 199 -10.72 0.12 28.52
N PRO A 200 -12.05 0.25 28.71
CA PRO A 200 -12.71 -0.16 29.95
C PRO A 200 -12.51 -1.65 30.27
N GLU A 201 -12.67 -2.54 29.28
CA GLU A 201 -12.46 -3.98 29.45
C GLU A 201 -10.99 -4.33 29.69
N LEU A 202 -10.05 -3.64 29.05
CA LEU A 202 -8.61 -3.82 29.32
C LEU A 202 -8.23 -3.37 30.73
N SER A 203 -8.82 -2.27 31.21
CA SER A 203 -8.51 -1.67 32.51
C SER A 203 -9.18 -2.36 33.71
N SER A 204 -10.27 -3.08 33.48
CA SER A 204 -11.06 -3.75 34.54
C SER A 204 -10.57 -5.16 34.86
N GLN A 205 -9.48 -5.62 34.24
CA GLN A 205 -8.94 -6.95 34.51
C GLN A 205 -8.46 -7.07 35.97
N PRO A 206 -8.77 -8.18 36.66
CA PRO A 206 -8.42 -8.37 38.08
C PRO A 206 -6.91 -8.55 38.29
N GLU A 207 -6.20 -9.04 37.28
CA GLU A 207 -4.75 -9.17 37.28
C GLU A 207 -4.11 -8.25 36.22
N PRO A 208 -2.84 -7.84 36.41
CA PRO A 208 -2.09 -7.15 35.38
C PRO A 208 -2.10 -7.92 34.05
N LEU A 209 -2.30 -7.22 32.93
CA LEU A 209 -2.36 -7.82 31.60
C LEU A 209 -1.12 -8.66 31.26
N THR A 210 0.04 -8.33 31.84
CA THR A 210 1.30 -9.06 31.68
C THR A 210 1.30 -10.46 32.30
N LYS A 211 0.35 -10.77 33.18
CA LYS A 211 0.13 -12.13 33.71
C LYS A 211 -0.90 -12.92 32.88
N LEU A 212 -1.82 -12.22 32.24
CA LEU A 212 -2.93 -12.81 31.48
C LEU A 212 -2.53 -13.18 30.05
N ILE A 213 -1.50 -12.54 29.51
CA ILE A 213 -1.02 -12.73 28.13
C ILE A 213 0.43 -13.21 28.18
N PRO A 214 0.85 -14.14 27.29
CA PRO A 214 2.24 -14.59 27.21
C PRO A 214 3.24 -13.44 27.17
N SER A 215 4.35 -13.56 27.91
CA SER A 215 5.38 -12.52 28.04
C SER A 215 5.93 -12.05 26.69
N ASP A 216 6.04 -12.98 25.73
CA ASP A 216 6.58 -12.72 24.40
C ASP A 216 5.80 -11.63 23.65
N PHE A 217 4.50 -11.47 23.93
CA PHE A 217 3.66 -10.41 23.37
C PHE A 217 4.17 -9.00 23.72
N PHE A 218 4.86 -8.85 24.86
CA PHE A 218 5.39 -7.58 25.32
C PHE A 218 6.90 -7.42 25.06
N THR A 219 7.54 -8.42 24.44
CA THR A 219 8.95 -8.34 24.06
C THR A 219 9.12 -7.58 22.74
N LEU A 220 10.29 -6.98 22.53
CA LEU A 220 10.57 -6.22 21.31
C LEU A 220 10.74 -7.16 20.10
N GLU A 221 11.33 -8.33 20.33
CA GLU A 221 11.59 -9.38 19.35
C GLU A 221 10.40 -10.34 19.11
N GLY A 222 9.34 -10.23 19.91
CA GLY A 222 8.07 -10.93 19.71
C GLY A 222 8.18 -12.46 19.76
N GLY A 223 9.15 -13.00 20.50
CA GLY A 223 9.42 -14.45 20.59
C GLY A 223 9.98 -15.09 19.31
N LYS A 224 10.26 -14.31 18.25
CA LYS A 224 10.84 -14.80 16.97
C LYS A 224 12.31 -14.46 16.79
N GLY A 225 12.88 -13.68 17.71
CA GLY A 225 14.28 -13.27 17.71
C GLY A 225 14.55 -12.00 16.90
N TRP A 226 15.65 -11.33 17.24
CA TRP A 226 16.03 -10.03 16.67
C TRP A 226 16.27 -10.07 15.16
N GLY A 227 16.79 -11.17 14.62
CA GLY A 227 17.02 -11.34 13.19
C GLY A 227 15.72 -11.22 12.39
N PHE A 228 14.69 -11.96 12.79
CA PHE A 228 13.36 -11.89 12.19
C PHE A 228 12.75 -10.50 12.32
N MET A 229 12.76 -9.91 13.52
CA MET A 229 12.16 -8.60 13.77
C MET A 229 12.80 -7.50 12.92
N ILE A 230 14.14 -7.42 12.89
CA ILE A 230 14.87 -6.44 12.09
C ILE A 230 14.62 -6.66 10.60
N SER A 231 14.65 -7.91 10.14
CA SER A 231 14.40 -8.25 8.74
C SER A 231 12.97 -7.87 8.31
N MET A 232 11.96 -8.18 9.12
CA MET A 232 10.57 -7.79 8.85
C MET A 232 10.36 -6.28 8.88
N PHE A 233 10.99 -5.56 9.81
CA PHE A 233 10.94 -4.10 9.84
C PHE A 233 11.46 -3.50 8.52
N PHE A 234 12.61 -3.99 8.04
CA PHE A 234 13.16 -3.53 6.75
C PHE A 234 12.32 -4.02 5.56
N ALA A 235 11.67 -5.18 5.64
CA ALA A 235 10.75 -5.63 4.59
C ALA A 235 9.55 -4.68 4.45
N PHE A 236 8.93 -4.25 5.56
CA PHE A 236 7.84 -3.27 5.54
C PHE A 236 8.33 -1.87 5.14
N LEU A 237 9.48 -1.42 5.66
CA LEU A 237 10.07 -0.14 5.30
C LEU A 237 10.38 -0.09 3.79
N LEU A 238 11.17 -1.03 3.29
CA LEU A 238 11.70 -1.02 1.93
C LEU A 238 10.70 -1.54 0.90
N GLY A 239 9.83 -2.48 1.27
CA GLY A 239 8.79 -3.04 0.40
C GLY A 239 7.73 -2.01 0.00
N GLU A 240 7.30 -1.19 0.95
CA GLU A 240 6.33 -0.11 0.72
C GLU A 240 6.96 1.13 0.07
N THR A 241 8.29 1.25 0.15
CA THR A 241 8.99 2.44 -0.32
C THR A 241 8.82 2.59 -1.84
N PHE A 242 8.30 3.75 -2.26
CA PHE A 242 8.02 4.12 -3.66
C PHE A 242 6.96 3.28 -4.36
N ALA A 243 6.17 2.50 -3.62
CA ALA A 243 5.08 1.71 -4.19
C ALA A 243 4.23 2.57 -5.17
N PRO A 244 3.81 2.01 -6.31
CA PRO A 244 3.09 2.76 -7.33
C PRO A 244 1.86 3.53 -6.85
N GLY A 245 1.13 3.02 -5.84
CA GLY A 245 -0.01 3.70 -5.20
C GLY A 245 0.37 5.06 -4.59
N TYR A 246 1.57 5.16 -4.02
CA TYR A 246 2.11 6.39 -3.45
C TYR A 246 2.78 7.25 -4.50
N ALA A 247 3.52 6.63 -5.42
CA ALA A 247 4.33 7.35 -6.40
C ALA A 247 3.50 8.23 -7.34
N THR A 248 2.29 7.80 -7.71
CA THR A 248 1.35 8.63 -8.49
C THR A 248 0.97 9.92 -7.73
N ARG A 249 0.77 9.83 -6.41
CA ARG A 249 0.46 10.97 -5.53
C ARG A 249 1.65 11.91 -5.33
N PHE A 250 2.88 11.47 -5.59
CA PHE A 250 4.03 12.37 -5.62
C PHE A 250 3.91 13.41 -6.74
N CYS A 251 3.14 13.11 -7.80
CA CYS A 251 3.02 13.93 -8.99
C CYS A 251 1.82 14.90 -8.98
N VAL A 252 0.89 14.78 -8.02
CA VAL A 252 -0.41 15.50 -8.04
C VAL A 252 -0.45 16.79 -7.21
N GLY A 253 0.55 17.02 -6.35
CA GLY A 253 0.55 18.20 -5.50
C GLY A 253 0.64 19.51 -6.29
N LYS A 254 0.04 20.59 -5.75
CA LYS A 254 0.07 21.93 -6.40
C LYS A 254 1.50 22.41 -6.68
N ASP A 255 2.38 22.26 -5.69
CA ASP A 255 3.79 22.60 -5.78
C ASP A 255 4.64 21.63 -4.93
N ILE A 256 5.97 21.76 -5.01
CA ILE A 256 6.90 20.90 -4.27
C ILE A 256 6.71 21.02 -2.75
N HIS A 257 6.43 22.21 -2.22
CA HIS A 257 6.26 22.43 -0.79
C HIS A 257 5.00 21.73 -0.27
N GLN A 258 3.88 21.90 -0.97
CA GLN A 258 2.60 21.22 -0.68
C GLN A 258 2.76 19.70 -0.75
N THR A 259 3.49 19.21 -1.75
CA THR A 259 3.78 17.78 -1.95
C THR A 259 4.56 17.21 -0.77
N LYS A 260 5.69 17.84 -0.39
CA LYS A 260 6.50 17.46 0.76
C LYS A 260 5.68 17.42 2.04
N LYS A 261 4.99 18.53 2.33
CA LYS A 261 4.23 18.70 3.57
C LYS A 261 3.09 17.68 3.68
N GLY A 262 2.37 17.42 2.60
CA GLY A 262 1.27 16.46 2.61
C GLY A 262 1.73 15.03 2.82
N ILE A 263 2.70 14.56 2.02
CA ILE A 263 3.16 13.17 2.07
C ILE A 263 3.93 12.87 3.37
N ALA A 264 4.93 13.70 3.70
CA ALA A 264 5.70 13.48 4.92
C ALA A 264 4.86 13.72 6.18
N GLY A 265 3.92 14.67 6.13
CA GLY A 265 2.96 14.90 7.20
C GLY A 265 2.04 13.71 7.44
N SER A 266 1.65 12.98 6.38
CA SER A 266 0.88 11.73 6.50
C SER A 266 1.67 10.66 7.24
N GLY A 267 2.91 10.39 6.81
CA GLY A 267 3.79 9.45 7.49
C GLY A 267 4.01 9.80 8.96
N PHE A 268 4.29 11.08 9.25
CA PHE A 268 4.49 11.55 10.61
C PHE A 268 3.23 11.38 11.49
N PHE A 269 2.07 11.76 10.97
CA PHE A 269 0.80 11.62 11.70
C PHE A 269 0.49 10.15 12.01
N LEU A 270 0.62 9.27 11.01
CA LEU A 270 0.34 7.84 11.18
C LEU A 270 1.34 7.17 12.12
N MET A 271 2.61 7.57 12.07
CA MET A 271 3.65 7.09 13.00
C MET A 271 3.32 7.40 14.47
N LEU A 272 2.60 8.49 14.75
CA LEU A 272 2.16 8.83 16.12
C LEU A 272 0.85 8.14 16.50
N PHE A 273 -0.09 8.02 15.57
CA PHE A 273 -1.46 7.58 15.86
C PHE A 273 -1.64 6.06 15.74
N PHE A 274 -1.18 5.46 14.65
CA PHE A 274 -1.55 4.10 14.26
C PHE A 274 -0.88 2.98 15.08
N PRO A 275 0.37 3.12 15.58
CA PRO A 275 0.97 2.13 16.48
C PRO A 275 0.13 1.85 17.73
N ALA A 276 -0.41 2.90 18.35
CA ALA A 276 -1.28 2.76 19.52
C ALA A 276 -2.60 2.06 19.18
N VAL A 277 -3.19 2.41 18.04
CA VAL A 277 -4.42 1.78 17.53
C VAL A 277 -4.23 0.29 17.30
N ILE A 278 -3.18 -0.09 16.54
CA ILE A 278 -2.90 -1.48 16.23
C ILE A 278 -2.68 -2.28 17.52
N PHE A 279 -1.83 -1.76 18.41
CA PHE A 279 -1.50 -2.43 19.66
C PHE A 279 -2.70 -2.66 20.56
N LEU A 280 -3.50 -1.62 20.82
CA LEU A 280 -4.61 -1.70 21.78
C LEU A 280 -5.73 -2.62 21.28
N ILE A 281 -6.03 -2.59 19.98
CA ILE A 281 -7.02 -3.49 19.39
C ILE A 281 -6.51 -4.94 19.44
N ALA A 282 -5.27 -5.18 19.03
CA ALA A 282 -4.68 -6.53 19.07
C ALA A 282 -4.57 -7.06 20.51
N LEU A 283 -4.21 -6.22 21.47
CA LEU A 283 -4.15 -6.55 22.89
C LEU A 283 -5.53 -6.95 23.43
N TYR A 284 -6.57 -6.16 23.12
CA TYR A 284 -7.94 -6.50 23.45
C TYR A 284 -8.36 -7.83 22.83
N ALA A 285 -8.08 -8.03 21.54
CA ALA A 285 -8.41 -9.27 20.84
C ALA A 285 -7.68 -10.47 21.46
N ARG A 286 -6.39 -10.32 21.80
CA ARG A 286 -5.56 -11.37 22.40
C ARG A 286 -6.07 -11.80 23.77
N LEU A 287 -6.55 -10.85 24.56
CA LEU A 287 -7.17 -11.11 25.86
C LEU A 287 -8.55 -11.77 25.71
N SER A 288 -9.35 -11.27 24.77
CA SER A 288 -10.78 -11.58 24.63
C SER A 288 -11.05 -12.87 23.88
N PHE A 289 -10.17 -13.23 22.95
CA PHE A 289 -10.36 -14.34 22.01
C PHE A 289 -9.06 -15.13 21.88
N PRO A 290 -8.75 -16.03 22.82
CA PRO A 290 -7.61 -16.92 22.68
C PRO A 290 -7.86 -17.92 21.54
N ASN A 291 -6.85 -18.14 20.70
CA ASN A 291 -6.85 -19.15 19.62
C ASN A 291 -7.83 -18.92 18.47
N ILE A 292 -8.00 -17.67 18.06
CA ILE A 292 -8.67 -17.33 16.79
C ILE A 292 -7.65 -17.23 15.65
N ASP A 293 -8.14 -17.28 14.41
CA ASP A 293 -7.37 -16.81 13.26
C ASP A 293 -6.92 -15.36 13.53
N PRO A 294 -5.61 -15.05 13.49
CA PRO A 294 -5.11 -13.72 13.77
C PRO A 294 -5.75 -12.62 12.93
N GLU A 295 -6.04 -12.86 11.63
CA GLU A 295 -6.67 -11.84 10.79
C GLU A 295 -8.13 -11.56 11.19
N MET A 296 -8.72 -12.41 12.05
CA MET A 296 -10.04 -12.19 12.65
C MET A 296 -9.98 -11.36 13.93
N ALA A 297 -8.81 -10.96 14.42
CA ALA A 297 -8.65 -10.20 15.67
C ALA A 297 -9.46 -8.91 15.70
N LEU A 298 -9.32 -8.08 14.66
CA LEU A 298 -10.04 -6.82 14.53
C LEU A 298 -11.54 -7.04 14.26
N PRO A 299 -11.95 -7.85 13.27
CA PRO A 299 -13.37 -8.16 13.06
C PRO A 299 -14.08 -8.70 14.31
N SER A 300 -13.47 -9.62 15.05
CA SER A 300 -14.04 -10.22 16.27
C SER A 300 -14.18 -9.19 17.39
N THR A 301 -13.20 -8.30 17.53
CA THR A 301 -13.26 -7.17 18.48
C THR A 301 -14.48 -6.30 18.23
N ILE A 302 -14.74 -5.95 16.96
CA ILE A 302 -15.89 -5.10 16.60
C ILE A 302 -17.22 -5.75 16.95
N ILE A 303 -17.36 -7.05 16.68
CA ILE A 303 -18.58 -7.80 17.00
C ILE A 303 -18.82 -7.81 18.51
N ARG A 304 -17.78 -8.08 19.32
CA ARG A 304 -17.92 -8.18 20.78
C ARG A 304 -18.22 -6.87 21.47
N LEU A 305 -17.75 -5.73 20.95
CA LEU A 305 -18.11 -4.41 21.49
C LEU A 305 -19.63 -4.14 21.44
N ASN A 306 -20.40 -4.94 20.68
CA ASN A 306 -21.86 -5.07 20.71
C ASN A 306 -22.63 -3.74 20.75
N ASN A 307 -22.13 -2.73 20.04
CA ASN A 307 -22.81 -1.46 19.86
C ASN A 307 -23.19 -1.30 18.38
N PRO A 308 -24.47 -1.24 18.02
CA PRO A 308 -24.89 -1.25 16.62
C PRO A 308 -24.44 -0.02 15.84
N ILE A 309 -24.48 1.17 16.45
CA ILE A 309 -24.06 2.40 15.78
C ILE A 309 -22.54 2.41 15.61
N VAL A 310 -21.83 2.09 16.69
CA VAL A 310 -20.37 2.10 16.69
C VAL A 310 -19.83 0.99 15.79
N GLY A 311 -20.39 -0.22 15.85
CA GLY A 311 -20.04 -1.33 14.97
C GLY A 311 -20.21 -0.98 13.50
N GLY A 312 -21.31 -0.31 13.13
CA GLY A 312 -21.51 0.19 11.76
C GLY A 312 -20.45 1.20 11.33
N ILE A 313 -20.07 2.14 12.20
CA ILE A 313 -19.02 3.14 11.92
C ILE A 313 -17.65 2.48 11.79
N ILE A 314 -17.30 1.55 12.68
CA ILE A 314 -15.99 0.89 12.63
C ILE A 314 -15.88 0.03 11.38
N ILE A 315 -16.94 -0.70 11.01
CA ILE A 315 -16.95 -1.47 9.77
C ILE A 315 -16.82 -0.55 8.56
N ALA A 316 -17.53 0.58 8.54
CA ALA A 316 -17.35 1.58 7.50
C ALA A 316 -15.91 2.14 7.45
N ALA A 317 -15.24 2.27 8.59
CA ALA A 317 -13.83 2.64 8.69
C ALA A 317 -12.90 1.56 8.13
N LEU A 318 -13.15 0.27 8.41
CA LEU A 318 -12.39 -0.84 7.82
C LEU A 318 -12.56 -0.90 6.30
N MET A 319 -13.81 -0.82 5.84
CA MET A 319 -14.13 -0.77 4.42
C MET A 319 -13.45 0.44 3.76
N SER A 320 -13.45 1.61 4.43
CA SER A 320 -12.75 2.81 3.98
C SER A 320 -11.25 2.59 3.81
N ALA A 321 -10.58 1.97 4.79
CA ALA A 321 -9.17 1.66 4.70
C ALA A 321 -8.87 0.77 3.48
N VAL A 322 -9.57 -0.36 3.37
CA VAL A 322 -9.34 -1.34 2.31
C VAL A 322 -9.66 -0.78 0.93
N MET A 323 -10.81 -0.11 0.78
CA MET A 323 -11.27 0.42 -0.52
C MET A 323 -10.37 1.55 -1.03
N SER A 324 -10.00 2.51 -0.18
CA SER A 324 -9.09 3.62 -0.54
C SER A 324 -7.67 3.16 -0.90
N SER A 325 -7.28 1.97 -0.46
CA SER A 325 -5.99 1.39 -0.85
C SER A 325 -6.11 0.62 -2.15
N ALA A 326 -7.21 -0.14 -2.30
CA ALA A 326 -7.48 -0.91 -3.50
C ALA A 326 -7.67 -0.01 -4.74
N ASP A 327 -8.45 1.07 -4.62
CA ASP A 327 -8.68 2.00 -5.74
C ASP A 327 -7.42 2.78 -6.13
N SER A 328 -6.58 3.13 -5.16
CA SER A 328 -5.31 3.80 -5.34
C SER A 328 -4.33 2.96 -6.12
N ILE A 329 -4.20 1.69 -5.72
CA ILE A 329 -3.33 0.74 -6.38
C ILE A 329 -3.86 0.40 -7.77
N LEU A 330 -5.18 0.25 -7.93
CA LEU A 330 -5.81 0.00 -9.22
C LEU A 330 -5.63 1.18 -10.19
N ASN A 331 -5.78 2.42 -9.73
CA ASN A 331 -5.51 3.61 -10.55
C ASN A 331 -4.04 3.71 -10.96
N SER A 332 -3.12 3.43 -10.03
CA SER A 332 -1.69 3.39 -10.36
C SER A 332 -1.38 2.30 -11.38
N ALA A 333 -1.95 1.10 -11.24
CA ALA A 333 -1.80 0.02 -12.20
C ALA A 333 -2.33 0.42 -13.59
N THR A 334 -3.49 1.07 -13.62
CA THR A 334 -4.12 1.61 -14.83
C THR A 334 -3.24 2.67 -15.50
N ALA A 335 -2.63 3.55 -14.70
CA ALA A 335 -1.70 4.56 -15.20
C ALA A 335 -0.43 3.93 -15.79
N ILE A 336 0.14 2.92 -15.13
CA ILE A 336 1.28 2.16 -15.62
C ILE A 336 0.93 1.46 -16.93
N PHE A 337 -0.19 0.75 -17.00
CA PHE A 337 -0.62 0.09 -18.22
C PHE A 337 -0.84 1.08 -19.36
N THR A 338 -1.52 2.20 -19.09
CA THR A 338 -1.86 3.16 -20.14
C THR A 338 -0.64 3.94 -20.62
N LYS A 339 0.17 4.48 -19.70
CA LYS A 339 1.31 5.34 -20.05
C LYS A 339 2.57 4.58 -20.42
N ASP A 340 2.87 3.49 -19.75
CA ASP A 340 4.11 2.76 -19.97
C ASP A 340 3.94 1.63 -20.98
N LEU A 341 2.86 0.85 -20.94
CA LEU A 341 2.65 -0.20 -21.94
C LEU A 341 2.02 0.35 -23.22
N TRP A 342 0.81 0.91 -23.13
CA TRP A 342 0.03 1.26 -24.31
C TRP A 342 0.63 2.44 -25.08
N GLU A 343 0.76 3.61 -24.47
CA GLU A 343 1.24 4.83 -25.16
C GLU A 343 2.73 4.81 -25.48
N HIS A 344 3.56 4.10 -24.70
CA HIS A 344 5.01 4.15 -24.88
C HIS A 344 5.56 2.96 -25.68
N TYR A 345 5.09 1.73 -25.43
CA TYR A 345 5.57 0.54 -26.16
C TYR A 345 4.68 0.10 -27.33
N LEU A 346 3.35 0.18 -27.21
CA LEU A 346 2.44 -0.40 -28.22
C LEU A 346 2.01 0.60 -29.30
N VAL A 347 1.70 1.85 -28.94
CA VAL A 347 1.14 2.84 -29.87
C VAL A 347 2.01 4.10 -29.88
N LYS A 348 2.69 4.37 -31.01
CA LYS A 348 3.63 5.51 -31.14
C LYS A 348 3.01 6.92 -31.14
N ARG A 349 1.68 7.07 -30.98
CA ARG A 349 0.93 8.31 -30.71
C ARG A 349 -0.56 8.01 -30.84
N THR A 350 -1.33 8.06 -29.75
CA THR A 350 -2.79 8.14 -29.84
C THR A 350 -3.18 9.61 -30.04
N SER A 351 -3.69 9.97 -31.22
CA SER A 351 -4.18 11.35 -31.47
C SER A 351 -5.54 11.63 -30.82
N ASP A 352 -6.27 10.58 -30.40
CA ASP A 352 -7.62 10.69 -29.86
C ASP A 352 -7.62 10.60 -28.31
N ARG A 353 -7.98 11.71 -27.67
CA ARG A 353 -8.12 11.79 -26.20
C ARG A 353 -9.16 10.80 -25.65
N THR A 354 -10.15 10.41 -26.45
CA THR A 354 -11.17 9.44 -26.04
C THR A 354 -10.67 8.00 -26.08
N GLU A 355 -9.66 7.71 -26.89
CA GLU A 355 -9.03 6.39 -26.97
C GLU A 355 -8.25 6.09 -25.68
N GLY A 356 -7.41 7.03 -25.23
CA GLY A 356 -6.66 6.89 -23.98
C GLY A 356 -7.56 6.63 -22.76
N LEU A 357 -8.71 7.31 -22.69
CA LEU A 357 -9.69 7.07 -21.61
C LEU A 357 -10.36 5.69 -21.72
N ARG A 358 -10.67 5.22 -22.92
CA ARG A 358 -11.22 3.87 -23.14
C ARG A 358 -10.22 2.79 -22.72
N ILE A 359 -8.95 2.94 -23.09
CA ILE A 359 -7.87 2.02 -22.73
C ILE A 359 -7.64 2.02 -21.21
N ALA A 360 -7.64 3.19 -20.57
CA ALA A 360 -7.55 3.29 -19.12
C ALA A 360 -8.70 2.54 -18.43
N ARG A 361 -9.94 2.66 -18.94
CA ARG A 361 -11.09 1.95 -18.36
C ARG A 361 -11.01 0.44 -18.53
N TRP A 362 -10.65 -0.03 -19.73
CA TRP A 362 -10.50 -1.47 -19.99
C TRP A 362 -9.33 -2.08 -19.21
N SER A 363 -8.20 -1.37 -19.10
CA SER A 363 -7.06 -1.84 -18.31
C SER A 363 -7.39 -1.89 -16.82
N SER A 364 -8.14 -0.93 -16.28
CA SER A 364 -8.65 -0.98 -14.90
C SER A 364 -9.49 -2.25 -14.65
N ILE A 365 -10.42 -2.59 -15.54
CA ILE A 365 -11.22 -3.82 -15.41
C ILE A 365 -10.32 -5.06 -15.45
N LEU A 366 -9.41 -5.15 -16.42
CA LEU A 366 -8.50 -6.29 -16.58
C LEU A 366 -7.60 -6.49 -15.35
N LEU A 367 -6.98 -5.42 -14.87
CA LEU A 367 -6.07 -5.45 -13.72
C LEU A 367 -6.82 -5.73 -12.42
N GLY A 368 -8.05 -5.22 -12.29
CA GLY A 368 -8.95 -5.55 -11.20
C GLY A 368 -9.29 -7.03 -11.14
N LEU A 369 -9.63 -7.64 -12.29
CA LEU A 369 -9.88 -9.08 -12.39
C LEU A 369 -8.62 -9.91 -12.08
N ALA A 370 -7.43 -9.45 -12.51
CA ALA A 370 -6.17 -10.11 -12.16
C ALA A 370 -5.93 -10.09 -10.64
N GLY A 371 -6.21 -8.97 -9.97
CA GLY A 371 -6.14 -8.86 -8.51
C GLY A 371 -7.11 -9.82 -7.80
N LEU A 372 -8.34 -9.94 -8.32
CA LEU A 372 -9.34 -10.88 -7.80
C LEU A 372 -8.86 -12.33 -7.89
N VAL A 373 -8.27 -12.73 -9.03
CA VAL A 373 -7.72 -14.08 -9.19
C VAL A 373 -6.61 -14.34 -8.17
N LEU A 374 -5.67 -13.40 -7.99
CA LEU A 374 -4.61 -13.57 -7.00
C LEU A 374 -5.15 -13.68 -5.57
N ALA A 375 -6.16 -12.87 -5.21
CA ALA A 375 -6.80 -12.91 -3.90
C ALA A 375 -7.44 -14.28 -3.60
N LEU A 376 -7.96 -14.96 -4.62
CA LEU A 376 -8.56 -16.29 -4.47
C LEU A 376 -7.51 -17.41 -4.40
N VAL A 377 -6.31 -17.19 -4.95
CA VAL A 377 -5.22 -18.18 -4.93
C VAL A 377 -4.40 -18.09 -3.63
N ILE A 378 -4.18 -16.88 -3.10
CA ILE A 378 -3.40 -16.64 -1.89
C ILE A 378 -4.25 -15.81 -0.90
N PRO A 379 -5.07 -16.46 -0.05
CA PRO A 379 -6.04 -15.79 0.82
C PRO A 379 -5.42 -15.27 2.14
N ASP A 380 -4.20 -14.73 2.08
CA ASP A 380 -3.48 -14.12 3.21
C ASP A 380 -2.96 -12.73 2.80
N VAL A 381 -3.23 -11.73 3.63
CA VAL A 381 -2.92 -10.34 3.30
C VAL A 381 -1.42 -10.10 3.35
N ILE A 382 -0.76 -10.63 4.38
CA ILE A 382 0.66 -10.36 4.65
C ILE A 382 1.53 -11.12 3.66
N ASP A 383 1.21 -12.37 3.35
CA ASP A 383 1.97 -13.18 2.40
C ASP A 383 1.94 -12.60 0.99
N LEU A 384 0.77 -12.11 0.54
CA LEU A 384 0.66 -11.39 -0.73
C LEU A 384 1.51 -10.12 -0.75
N LEU A 385 1.51 -9.35 0.34
CA LEU A 385 2.34 -8.15 0.46
C LEU A 385 3.83 -8.51 0.40
N LEU A 386 4.29 -9.46 1.22
CA LEU A 386 5.69 -9.91 1.22
C LEU A 386 6.14 -10.44 -0.13
N LEU A 387 5.28 -11.20 -0.84
CA LEU A 387 5.56 -11.66 -2.20
C LEU A 387 5.85 -10.49 -3.15
N THR A 388 5.05 -9.43 -3.09
CA THR A 388 5.30 -8.23 -3.90
C THR A 388 6.57 -7.49 -3.50
N TYR A 389 6.88 -7.43 -2.21
CA TYR A 389 8.07 -6.75 -1.67
C TYR A 389 9.35 -7.44 -2.12
N ASN A 390 9.33 -8.78 -2.19
CA ASN A 390 10.47 -9.61 -2.61
C ASN A 390 10.90 -9.31 -4.06
N LEU A 391 9.97 -8.89 -4.92
CA LEU A 391 10.31 -8.51 -6.31
C LEU A 391 10.58 -7.02 -6.44
N TRP A 392 9.83 -6.19 -5.72
CA TRP A 392 9.89 -4.74 -5.83
C TRP A 392 11.15 -4.13 -5.22
N ALA A 393 11.41 -4.40 -3.94
CA ALA A 393 12.44 -3.71 -3.20
C ALA A 393 13.85 -3.90 -3.79
N PRO A 394 14.28 -5.12 -4.17
CA PRO A 394 15.62 -5.35 -4.73
C PRO A 394 15.86 -4.66 -6.06
N GLY A 395 14.80 -4.49 -6.87
CA GLY A 395 14.87 -3.90 -8.19
C GLY A 395 14.73 -2.38 -8.20
N ILE A 396 14.10 -1.77 -7.20
CA ILE A 396 13.69 -0.36 -7.28
C ILE A 396 14.42 0.54 -6.29
N ILE A 397 14.69 0.09 -5.06
CA ILE A 397 15.12 0.97 -3.97
C ILE A 397 16.46 1.63 -4.25
N LEU A 398 17.50 0.84 -4.56
CA LEU A 398 18.81 1.38 -4.84
C LEU A 398 18.80 2.32 -6.06
N PRO A 399 18.22 1.96 -7.22
CA PRO A 399 18.12 2.89 -8.34
C PRO A 399 17.44 4.21 -8.01
N VAL A 400 16.36 4.21 -7.22
CA VAL A 400 15.71 5.47 -6.82
C VAL A 400 16.62 6.31 -5.93
N ILE A 401 17.30 5.70 -4.94
CA ILE A 401 18.27 6.41 -4.08
C ILE A 401 19.38 7.03 -4.94
N VAL A 402 19.98 6.25 -5.85
CA VAL A 402 21.01 6.77 -6.77
C VAL A 402 20.44 7.88 -7.65
N GLY A 403 19.22 7.72 -8.17
CA GLY A 403 18.56 8.69 -9.05
C GLY A 403 18.28 10.03 -8.38
N VAL A 404 17.90 10.00 -7.09
CA VAL A 404 17.55 11.17 -6.29
C VAL A 404 18.78 11.90 -5.75
N PHE A 405 19.77 11.18 -5.24
CA PHE A 405 20.92 11.77 -4.55
C PHE A 405 22.13 12.00 -5.45
N THR A 406 22.17 11.43 -6.67
CA THR A 406 23.25 11.69 -7.63
C THR A 406 22.77 12.53 -8.80
N LYS A 407 23.58 13.52 -9.20
CA LYS A 407 23.33 14.34 -10.41
C LYS A 407 23.95 13.74 -11.68
N LEU A 408 24.80 12.71 -11.54
CA LEU A 408 25.48 12.09 -12.66
C LEU A 408 24.44 11.52 -13.65
N ARG A 409 24.67 11.72 -14.95
CA ARG A 409 23.93 11.05 -16.02
C ARG A 409 24.97 10.55 -17.01
N SER A 410 25.09 9.22 -17.17
CA SER A 410 26.08 8.63 -18.08
C SER A 410 25.63 7.25 -18.56
N LYS A 411 26.09 6.83 -19.75
CA LYS A 411 25.86 5.47 -20.27
C LYS A 411 26.35 4.40 -19.28
N ARG A 412 27.48 4.64 -18.62
CA ARG A 412 28.03 3.75 -17.57
C ARG A 412 27.05 3.59 -16.42
N GLN A 413 26.48 4.68 -15.91
CA GLN A 413 25.50 4.63 -14.83
C GLN A 413 24.24 3.87 -15.22
N ASN A 414 23.76 4.05 -16.45
CA ASN A 414 22.58 3.32 -16.93
C ASN A 414 22.82 1.81 -16.97
N ILE A 415 23.99 1.37 -17.44
CA ILE A 415 24.39 -0.05 -17.42
C ILE A 415 24.50 -0.56 -15.98
N LEU A 416 25.10 0.21 -15.07
CA LEU A 416 25.21 -0.15 -13.66
C LEU A 416 23.85 -0.35 -13.01
N ILE A 417 22.93 0.58 -13.22
CA ILE A 417 21.58 0.51 -12.66
C ILE A 417 20.85 -0.70 -13.21
N PHE A 418 20.74 -0.83 -14.54
CA PHE A 418 20.02 -1.96 -15.14
C PHE A 418 20.64 -3.32 -14.74
N GLY A 419 21.97 -3.44 -14.78
CA GLY A 419 22.66 -4.66 -14.38
C GLY A 419 22.44 -5.00 -12.90
N THR A 420 22.40 -3.99 -12.03
CA THR A 420 22.08 -4.18 -10.61
C THR A 420 20.64 -4.66 -10.43
N MET A 421 19.66 -4.02 -11.09
CA MET A 421 18.24 -4.39 -10.98
C MET A 421 18.01 -5.86 -11.34
N VAL A 422 18.54 -6.32 -12.48
CA VAL A 422 18.37 -7.71 -12.92
C VAL A 422 19.09 -8.67 -11.98
N SER A 423 20.33 -8.37 -11.63
CA SER A 423 21.16 -9.28 -10.82
C SER A 423 20.64 -9.40 -9.39
N SER A 424 20.18 -8.31 -8.76
CA SER A 424 19.60 -8.34 -7.42
C SER A 424 18.27 -9.09 -7.39
N MET A 425 17.43 -8.95 -8.42
CA MET A 425 16.20 -9.72 -8.56
C MET A 425 16.47 -11.21 -8.69
N VAL A 426 17.41 -11.60 -9.57
CA VAL A 426 17.81 -13.01 -9.73
C VAL A 426 18.37 -13.56 -8.43
N ALA A 427 19.26 -12.82 -7.76
CA ALA A 427 19.80 -13.22 -6.46
C ALA A 427 18.69 -13.40 -5.40
N THR A 428 17.68 -12.53 -5.41
CA THR A 428 16.54 -12.61 -4.48
C THR A 428 15.70 -13.86 -4.74
N ILE A 429 15.37 -14.14 -6.01
CA ILE A 429 14.61 -15.33 -6.39
C ILE A 429 15.38 -16.60 -6.01
N LEU A 430 16.70 -16.63 -6.23
CA LEU A 430 17.53 -17.77 -5.82
C LEU A 430 17.58 -17.92 -4.29
N PHE A 431 17.63 -16.81 -3.55
CA PHE A 431 17.59 -16.83 -2.09
C PHE A 431 16.27 -17.36 -1.55
N MET A 432 15.14 -17.04 -2.19
CA MET A 432 13.81 -17.58 -1.83
C MET A 432 13.73 -19.11 -1.93
N LEU A 433 14.62 -19.75 -2.70
CA LEU A 433 14.68 -21.21 -2.81
C LEU A 433 15.55 -21.85 -1.71
N THR A 434 16.18 -21.05 -0.85
CA THR A 434 17.02 -21.54 0.24
C THR A 434 16.23 -21.66 1.55
N PRO A 435 16.63 -22.56 2.47
CA PRO A 435 15.99 -22.67 3.79
C PRO A 435 16.07 -21.38 4.61
N TYR A 436 17.06 -20.53 4.34
CA TYR A 436 17.25 -19.25 5.06
C TYR A 436 16.16 -18.22 4.79
N ALA A 437 15.34 -18.42 3.76
CA ALA A 437 14.22 -17.53 3.43
C ALA A 437 13.09 -17.59 4.47
N GLU A 438 13.04 -18.62 5.32
CA GLU A 438 12.07 -18.72 6.42
C GLU A 438 12.43 -17.76 7.57
N ASP A 439 13.71 -17.59 7.85
CA ASP A 439 14.20 -16.76 8.97
C ASP A 439 14.44 -15.30 8.56
N PHE A 440 14.75 -15.06 7.28
CA PHE A 440 15.14 -13.75 6.79
C PHE A 440 14.37 -13.36 5.52
N GLN A 441 13.82 -12.15 5.53
CA GLN A 441 13.01 -11.64 4.44
C GLN A 441 13.85 -11.45 3.17
N ALA A 442 13.42 -12.11 2.09
CA ALA A 442 14.11 -12.11 0.82
C ALA A 442 14.24 -10.71 0.21
N SER A 443 13.25 -9.84 0.40
CA SER A 443 13.30 -8.43 0.01
C SER A 443 14.50 -7.68 0.61
N VAL A 444 14.80 -7.90 1.89
CA VAL A 444 15.94 -7.27 2.58
C VAL A 444 17.25 -7.81 2.06
N PHE A 445 17.33 -9.14 1.85
CA PHE A 445 18.51 -9.77 1.25
C PHE A 445 18.77 -9.18 -0.14
N GLY A 446 17.73 -9.06 -0.96
CA GLY A 446 17.82 -8.52 -2.30
C GLY A 446 18.27 -7.06 -2.35
N VAL A 447 17.79 -6.22 -1.43
CA VAL A 447 18.29 -4.84 -1.31
C VAL A 447 19.75 -4.81 -0.89
N ALA A 448 20.17 -5.63 0.08
CA ALA A 448 21.57 -5.74 0.46
C ALA A 448 22.45 -6.22 -0.71
N ALA A 449 22.00 -7.25 -1.44
CA ALA A 449 22.64 -7.76 -2.64
C ALA A 449 22.75 -6.67 -3.71
N SER A 450 21.71 -5.83 -3.90
CA SER A 450 21.74 -4.72 -4.85
C SER A 450 22.87 -3.72 -4.56
N ILE A 451 23.09 -3.38 -3.29
CA ILE A 451 24.17 -2.46 -2.87
C ILE A 451 25.53 -3.06 -3.20
N VAL A 452 25.73 -4.34 -2.84
CA VAL A 452 26.98 -5.08 -3.06
C VAL A 452 27.27 -5.21 -4.56
N ILE A 453 26.28 -5.65 -5.34
CA ILE A 453 26.39 -5.82 -6.79
C ILE A 453 26.69 -4.50 -7.47
N TYR A 454 26.00 -3.41 -7.08
CA TYR A 454 26.27 -2.09 -7.63
C TYR A 454 27.72 -1.66 -7.35
N GLY A 455 28.21 -1.89 -6.14
CA GLY A 455 29.61 -1.63 -5.78
C GLY A 455 30.60 -2.43 -6.62
N MET A 456 30.37 -3.72 -6.79
CA MET A 456 31.20 -4.60 -7.62
C MET A 456 31.21 -4.15 -9.09
N LEU A 457 30.04 -3.90 -9.67
CA LEU A 457 29.92 -3.43 -11.05
C LEU A 457 30.56 -2.04 -11.24
N TYR A 458 30.45 -1.16 -10.23
CA TYR A 458 31.05 0.17 -10.25
C TYR A 458 32.58 0.12 -10.26
N VAL A 459 33.19 -0.89 -9.65
CA VAL A 459 34.65 -1.12 -9.71
C VAL A 459 35.03 -1.80 -11.03
N ALA A 460 34.27 -2.80 -11.46
CA ALA A 460 34.61 -3.63 -12.62
C ALA A 460 34.46 -2.91 -13.97
N LEU A 461 33.46 -2.04 -14.13
CA LEU A 461 33.27 -1.33 -15.39
C LEU A 461 34.31 -0.21 -15.54
N PRO A 462 34.97 -0.06 -16.71
CA PRO A 462 35.92 1.03 -16.93
C PRO A 462 35.26 2.39 -16.70
N LYS A 463 35.97 3.33 -16.06
CA LYS A 463 35.52 4.73 -15.98
C LYS A 463 35.47 5.24 -17.42
N ALA A 464 34.30 5.71 -17.86
CA ALA A 464 34.18 6.35 -19.16
C ALA A 464 35.20 7.49 -19.21
N SER A 465 36.07 7.50 -20.22
CA SER A 465 36.95 8.63 -20.48
C SER A 465 36.07 9.86 -20.65
N HIS A 466 36.33 10.92 -19.87
CA HIS A 466 35.74 12.23 -20.09
C HIS A 466 36.09 12.70 -21.49
N ASN A 467 35.26 12.41 -22.48
CA ASN A 467 35.29 13.01 -23.81
C ASN A 467 33.85 13.13 -24.33
N GLN A 468 33.25 14.26 -23.95
CA GLN A 468 32.44 15.24 -24.71
C GLN A 468 31.28 14.77 -25.61
N PRO A 469 30.35 15.69 -25.93
CA PRO A 469 29.41 16.43 -25.09
C PRO A 469 28.03 15.76 -25.00
#